data_AF-A0A2U1VJI5-F1
#
_entry.id   AF-A0A2U1VJI5-F1
#
_cell.length_a   1.000
_cell.length_b   1.000
_cell.length_c   1.000
_cell.angle_alpha   90.00
_cell.angle_beta   90.00
_cell.angle_gamma   90.00
#
_symmetry.space_group_name_H-M   'P 1'
#
loop_
_entity.id
_entity.type
_entity.pdbx_description
1 polymer ?
#
loop_
_entity_poly.entity_id
_entity_poly.type
_entity_poly.pdbx_seq_one_letter_code
_entity_poly.pdbx_strand_id
1 'polypeptide(L)' 'MAKLATESRFASPDDVYQTLIDAHRDLTADQSARLNAKLILLLANHIGDAEVLTEALDLARKGVV' A
#
# COMPACT_ATOMS: atom_id res chain seq x y z
N MET A 1 -16.17 -5.06 -11.79
CA MET A 1 -16.04 -4.97 -10.33
C MET A 1 -14.97 -5.95 -9.93
N ALA A 2 -13.75 -5.46 -9.75
CA ALA A 2 -12.68 -6.27 -9.17
C ALA A 2 -12.84 -6.24 -7.64
N LYS A 3 -12.60 -7.36 -6.98
CA LYS A 3 -12.57 -7.44 -5.50
C LYS A 3 -11.14 -7.21 -5.02
N LEU A 4 -10.96 -6.57 -3.86
CA LEU A 4 -9.64 -6.46 -3.26
C LEU A 4 -9.03 -7.85 -3.00
N ALA A 5 -7.79 -8.04 -3.43
CA ALA A 5 -6.99 -9.21 -3.08
C ALA A 5 -6.22 -8.93 -1.79
N THR A 6 -6.48 -9.71 -0.73
CA THR A 6 -5.83 -9.58 0.59
C THR A 6 -4.76 -10.64 0.84
N GLU A 7 -4.64 -11.62 -0.05
CA GLU A 7 -3.59 -12.62 -0.03
C GLU A 7 -2.35 -12.15 -0.78
N SER A 8 -1.17 -12.66 -0.39
CA SER A 8 0.07 -12.35 -1.11
C SER A 8 -0.02 -12.88 -2.54
N ARG A 9 0.21 -11.99 -3.52
CA ARG A 9 0.27 -12.33 -4.94
C ARG A 9 1.68 -12.23 -5.52
N PHE A 10 2.68 -12.00 -4.66
CA PHE A 10 4.07 -11.91 -5.07
C PHE A 10 4.71 -13.29 -5.16
N ALA A 11 5.51 -13.50 -6.20
CA ALA A 11 6.32 -14.72 -6.33
C ALA A 11 7.38 -14.83 -5.22
N SER A 12 7.95 -13.68 -4.83
CA SER A 12 8.91 -13.55 -3.72
C SER A 12 8.44 -12.44 -2.78
N PRO A 13 7.62 -12.76 -1.75
CA PRO A 13 7.12 -11.76 -0.80
C PRO A 13 8.25 -11.04 -0.04
N ASP A 14 9.32 -11.75 0.28
CA ASP A 14 10.46 -11.23 1.05
C ASP A 14 11.22 -10.14 0.27
N ASP A 15 11.48 -10.34 -1.02
CA ASP A 15 12.17 -9.37 -1.88
C ASP A 15 11.37 -8.07 -2.01
N VAL A 16 10.04 -8.20 -2.14
CA VAL A 16 9.15 -7.05 -2.21
C VAL A 16 9.12 -6.32 -0.87
N TYR A 17 9.06 -7.06 0.24
CA TYR A 17 9.12 -6.45 1.57
C TYR A 17 10.44 -5.71 1.79
N GLN A 18 11.58 -6.30 1.40
CA GLN A 18 12.89 -5.66 1.47
C GLN A 18 12.94 -4.37 0.65
N THR A 19 12.38 -4.37 -0.56
CA THR A 19 12.30 -3.17 -1.42
C THR A 19 11.54 -2.04 -0.74
N LEU A 20 10.44 -2.35 -0.05
CA LEU A 20 9.68 -1.34 0.71
C LEU A 20 10.50 -0.78 1.87
N ILE A 21 11.18 -1.64 2.64
CA ILE A 21 12.06 -1.20 3.74
C ILE A 21 13.18 -0.30 3.22
N ASP A 22 13.81 -0.67 2.12
CA ASP A 22 14.91 0.09 1.52
C ASP A 22 14.43 1.46 1.00
N ALA A 23 13.20 1.56 0.51
CA ALA A 23 12.62 2.84 0.10
C ALA A 23 12.46 3.84 1.26
N HIS A 24 12.39 3.35 2.51
CA HIS A 24 12.31 4.18 3.71
C HIS A 24 13.67 4.50 4.34
N ARG A 25 14.75 3.88 3.85
CA ARG A 25 16.09 4.11 4.38
C ARG A 25 16.47 5.58 4.26
N ASP A 26 17.14 6.10 5.29
CA ASP A 26 17.62 7.49 5.39
C ASP A 26 16.51 8.56 5.39
N LEU A 27 15.24 8.18 5.52
CA LEU A 27 14.12 9.11 5.65
C LEU A 27 13.79 9.39 7.13
N THR A 28 13.47 10.65 7.42
CA THR A 28 12.80 11.02 8.67
C THR A 28 11.37 10.47 8.70
N ALA A 29 10.75 10.44 9.88
CA ALA A 29 9.36 10.00 10.03
C ALA A 29 8.37 10.78 9.14
N ASP A 30 8.54 12.11 9.02
CA ASP A 30 7.69 12.95 8.15
C ASP A 30 7.91 12.62 6.67
N GLN A 31 9.16 12.43 6.24
CA GLN A 31 9.47 12.04 4.87
C GLN A 31 8.93 10.64 4.53
N SER A 32 9.04 9.70 5.47
CA SER A 32 8.48 8.36 5.37
C SER A 32 6.95 8.38 5.22
N ALA A 33 6.26 9.21 6.01
CA ALA A 33 4.82 9.41 5.88
C ALA A 33 4.42 10.01 4.52
N ARG A 34 5.19 10.99 4.01
CA ARG A 34 4.98 11.56 2.67
C ARG A 34 5.22 10.54 1.55
N LEU A 35 6.22 9.68 1.70
CA LEU A 35 6.48 8.59 0.76
C LEU A 35 5.28 7.65 0.70
N ASN A 36 4.77 7.22 1.86
CA ASN A 36 3.59 6.35 1.94
C ASN A 36 2.36 6.99 1.29
N ALA A 37 2.08 8.26 1.58
CA ALA A 37 0.95 8.97 0.97
C ALA A 37 1.07 9.02 -0.57
N LYS A 38 2.27 9.30 -1.10
CA LYS A 38 2.51 9.30 -2.56
C LYS A 38 2.37 7.90 -3.16
N LEU A 39 2.93 6.88 -2.51
CA LEU A 39 2.85 5.50 -2.98
C LEU A 39 1.40 5.02 -3.05
N ILE A 40 0.59 5.29 -2.01
CA ILE A 40 -0.84 4.97 -1.99
C ILE A 40 -1.56 5.59 -3.19
N LEU A 41 -1.33 6.89 -3.47
CA LEU A 41 -1.96 7.56 -4.60
C LEU A 41 -1.54 6.99 -5.96
N LEU A 42 -0.26 6.66 -6.13
CA LEU A 42 0.24 6.03 -7.35
C LEU A 42 -0.40 4.66 -7.59
N LEU A 43 -0.49 3.84 -6.54
CA LEU A 43 -1.12 2.51 -6.61
C LEU A 43 -2.63 2.59 -6.84
N ALA A 44 -3.32 3.53 -6.18
CA ALA A 44 -4.74 3.77 -6.41
C ALA A 44 -5.02 4.15 -7.87
N ASN A 45 -4.19 5.04 -8.44
CA ASN A 45 -4.28 5.41 -9.85
C ASN A 45 -3.99 4.23 -10.79
N HIS A 46 -3.02 3.37 -10.43
CA HIS A 46 -2.69 2.18 -11.22
C HIS A 46 -3.81 1.13 -11.21
N ILE A 47 -4.49 0.94 -10.06
CA ILE A 47 -5.63 0.04 -9.92
C ILE A 47 -6.84 0.56 -10.72
N GLY A 48 -7.12 1.87 -10.65
CA GLY A 48 -8.16 2.53 -11.45
C GLY A 48 -9.60 2.15 -11.10
N ASP A 49 -9.83 1.42 -9.99
CA ASP A 49 -11.14 0.97 -9.53
C ASP A 49 -11.45 1.56 -8.14
N ALA A 50 -12.47 2.42 -8.08
CA ALA A 50 -12.87 3.12 -6.86
C ALA A 50 -13.52 2.20 -5.81
N GLU A 51 -14.13 1.08 -6.23
CA GLU A 51 -14.71 0.11 -5.31
C GLU A 51 -13.61 -0.65 -4.56
N VAL A 52 -12.54 -1.05 -5.28
CA VAL A 52 -11.35 -1.67 -4.68
C VAL A 52 -10.69 -0.74 -3.66
N LEU A 53 -10.57 0.55 -3.99
CA LEU A 53 -10.02 1.54 -3.07
C LEU A 53 -10.88 1.71 -1.81
N THR A 54 -12.21 1.74 -1.97
CA THR A 54 -13.15 1.87 -0.85
C THR A 54 -13.08 0.65 0.07
N GLU A 55 -13.08 -0.56 -0.49
CA GLU A 55 -12.92 -1.81 0.27
C GLU A 55 -11.58 -1.83 1.05
N ALA A 56 -10.49 -1.39 0.42
CA ALA A 56 -9.18 -1.31 1.06
C ALA A 56 -9.17 -0.32 2.24
N LEU A 57 -9.79 0.86 2.09
CA LEU A 57 -9.88 1.86 3.16
C LEU A 57 -10.73 1.35 4.33
N ASP A 58 -11.85 0.70 4.06
CA ASP A 58 -12.73 0.14 5.09
C ASP A 58 -12.03 -0.96 5.89
N LEU A 59 -11.26 -1.83 5.22
CA LEU A 59 -10.47 -2.86 5.90
C LEU A 59 -9.31 -2.27 6.69
N ALA A 60 -8.58 -1.31 6.13
CA ALA A 60 -7.47 -0.65 6.82
C ALA A 60 -7.92 0.08 8.10
N ARG A 61 -9.11 0.72 8.08
CA ARG A 61 -9.65 1.38 9.28
C ARG A 61 -9.98 0.41 10.41
N LYS A 62 -10.41 -0.82 10.12
CA LYS A 62 -10.78 -1.83 11.15
C LYS A 62 -9.62 -2.23 12.06
N GLY A 63 -8.36 -1.97 11.68
CA GLY A 63 -7.17 -2.30 12.47
C GLY A 63 -6.55 -1.14 13.25
N VAL A 64 -7.13 0.07 13.15
CA VAL A 64 -6.56 1.31 13.72
C VAL A 64 -7.42 1.90 14.84
N VAL A 65 -8.70 1.49 14.93
CA VAL A 65 -9.65 1.88 15.99
C VAL A 65 -9.96 0.69 16.87
#